data_AF-A0A932P6J6-F1
#
_entry.id   AF-A0A932P6J6-F1
#
_cell.length_a   1.000
_cell.length_b   1.000
_cell.length_c   1.000
_cell.angle_alpha   90.00
_cell.angle_beta   90.00
_cell.angle_gamma   90.00
#
_symmetry.space_group_name_H-M   'P 1'
#
loop_
_entity.id
_entity.type
_entity.pdbx_description
1 polymer ?
#
loop_
_entity_poly.entity_id
_entity_poly.type
_entity_poly.pdbx_seq_one_letter_code
_entity_poly.pdbx_strand_id
1 'polypeptide(L)'
;MSARKLGLGLLSVAFVAAATLGRDLVPAAGVPAEEMVAAGQRFVAALSPQERAKAVLSFDDPDRHRWHYVPTEMHARKGLPVQEMSAEARPLAHALLHCGVSQGGYLKATTII
;
A
#
# COMPACT_ATOMS: atom_id res chain seq x y z
N MET A 1 -14.54 -18.19 -57.38
CA MET A 1 -13.59 -17.29 -56.68
C MET A 1 -14.22 -16.80 -55.37
N SER A 2 -13.59 -17.15 -54.25
CA SER A 2 -13.64 -16.50 -52.93
C SER A 2 -14.94 -16.46 -52.08
N ALA A 3 -15.40 -17.63 -51.65
CA ALA A 3 -16.25 -17.80 -50.45
C ALA A 3 -15.41 -17.87 -49.14
N ARG A 4 -14.23 -17.23 -49.09
CA ARG A 4 -13.28 -17.34 -47.96
C ARG A 4 -13.23 -16.12 -47.02
N LYS A 5 -14.00 -15.06 -47.29
CA LYS A 5 -13.93 -13.80 -46.50
C LYS A 5 -14.96 -13.66 -45.37
N LEU A 6 -15.99 -14.52 -45.30
CA LEU A 6 -17.03 -14.39 -44.25
C LEU A 6 -16.66 -15.03 -42.90
N GLY A 7 -15.76 -16.02 -42.86
CA GLY A 7 -15.40 -16.70 -41.61
C GLY A 7 -14.49 -15.88 -40.67
N LEU A 8 -13.79 -14.88 -41.20
CA LEU A 8 -12.77 -14.14 -40.44
C LEU A 8 -13.35 -12.92 -39.70
N GLY A 9 -14.50 -12.38 -40.16
CA GLY A 9 -15.17 -11.24 -39.54
C GLY A 9 -15.92 -11.60 -38.25
N LEU A 10 -16.52 -12.80 -38.17
CA LEU A 10 -17.24 -13.22 -36.96
C LEU A 10 -16.30 -13.60 -35.81
N LEU A 11 -15.11 -14.15 -36.11
CA LEU A 11 -14.12 -14.48 -35.08
C LEU A 11 -13.52 -13.23 -34.42
N SER A 12 -13.44 -12.11 -35.14
CA SER A 12 -12.92 -10.84 -34.60
C SER A 12 -13.94 -10.09 -33.75
N VAL A 13 -15.24 -10.17 -34.08
CA VAL A 13 -16.31 -9.58 -33.25
C VAL A 13 -16.51 -10.36 -31.94
N ALA A 14 -16.40 -11.69 -31.97
CA ALA A 14 -16.51 -12.52 -30.77
C ALA A 14 -15.38 -12.29 -29.77
N PHE A 15 -14.15 -12.02 -30.25
CA PHE A 15 -13.01 -11.73 -29.38
C PHE A 15 -13.14 -10.35 -28.70
N VAL A 16 -13.67 -9.34 -29.41
CA VAL A 16 -13.90 -8.00 -28.84
C VAL A 16 -15.04 -8.03 -27.81
N ALA A 17 -16.11 -8.80 -28.03
CA ALA A 17 -17.22 -8.93 -27.07
C ALA A 17 -16.82 -9.68 -25.79
N ALA A 18 -15.96 -10.71 -25.89
CA ALA A 18 -15.42 -11.40 -24.72
C ALA A 18 -14.46 -10.49 -23.91
N ALA A 19 -13.72 -9.61 -24.57
CA ALA A 19 -12.80 -8.68 -23.93
C ALA A 19 -13.51 -7.52 -23.18
N THR A 20 -14.72 -7.13 -23.60
CA THR A 20 -15.49 -6.08 -22.90
C THR A 20 -16.26 -6.63 -21.70
N LEU A 21 -16.79 -7.86 -21.77
CA LEU A 21 -17.48 -8.52 -20.65
C LEU A 21 -16.56 -8.93 -19.50
N GLY A 22 -15.26 -9.12 -19.76
CA GLY A 22 -14.27 -9.45 -18.73
C GLY A 22 -13.83 -8.27 -17.87
N ARG A 23 -14.14 -7.02 -18.24
CA ARG A 23 -13.71 -5.83 -17.48
C ARG A 23 -14.46 -5.66 -16.16
N ASP A 24 -15.71 -6.11 -16.08
CA ASP A 24 -16.53 -6.00 -14.87
C ASP A 24 -16.25 -7.13 -13.85
N LEU A 25 -15.52 -8.17 -14.26
CA LEU A 25 -15.08 -9.28 -13.41
C LEU A 25 -13.70 -9.04 -12.77
N VAL A 26 -12.95 -8.06 -13.28
CA VAL A 26 -11.71 -7.61 -12.66
C VAL A 26 -12.11 -6.52 -11.67
N PRO A 27 -12.19 -6.80 -10.36
CA PRO A 27 -12.42 -5.74 -9.39
C PRO A 27 -11.38 -4.66 -9.65
N ALA A 28 -11.83 -3.40 -9.72
CA ALA A 28 -10.93 -2.27 -9.83
C ALA A 28 -9.90 -2.42 -8.70
N ALA A 29 -8.67 -2.77 -9.05
CA ALA A 29 -7.58 -2.90 -8.11
C ALA A 29 -7.16 -1.50 -7.66
N GLY A 30 -8.05 -0.82 -6.93
CA GLY A 30 -7.65 0.25 -6.04
C GLY A 30 -6.78 -0.36 -4.95
N VAL A 31 -5.82 0.40 -4.44
CA VAL A 31 -5.15 0.06 -3.19
C VAL A 31 -6.27 -0.29 -2.20
N PRO A 32 -6.37 -1.53 -1.68
CA PRO A 32 -7.55 -1.90 -0.90
C PRO A 32 -7.44 -1.14 0.41
N ALA A 33 -8.15 -0.01 0.50
CA ALA A 33 -8.15 0.83 1.69
C ALA A 33 -8.49 -0.02 2.94
N GLU A 34 -9.33 -1.05 2.75
CA GLU A 34 -9.65 -2.07 3.74
C GLU A 34 -8.43 -2.90 4.17
N GLU A 35 -7.56 -3.33 3.26
CA GLU A 35 -6.33 -4.05 3.61
C GLU A 35 -5.35 -3.15 4.37
N MET A 36 -5.22 -1.89 3.96
CA MET A 36 -4.39 -0.91 4.68
C MET A 36 -4.92 -0.64 6.09
N VAL A 37 -6.24 -0.46 6.24
CA VAL A 37 -6.89 -0.29 7.54
C VAL A 37 -6.67 -1.53 8.41
N ALA A 38 -6.86 -2.73 7.86
CA ALA A 38 -6.66 -3.98 8.59
C ALA A 38 -5.19 -4.16 9.01
N ALA A 39 -4.22 -3.85 8.14
CA ALA A 39 -2.80 -3.88 8.47
C ALA A 39 -2.45 -2.86 9.56
N GLY A 40 -3.00 -1.64 9.48
CA GLY A 40 -2.80 -0.60 10.49
C GLY A 40 -3.36 -0.99 11.85
N GLN A 41 -4.56 -1.56 11.89
CA GLN A 41 -5.15 -2.07 13.13
C GLN A 41 -4.32 -3.19 13.75
N ARG A 42 -3.85 -4.15 12.94
CA ARG A 42 -2.96 -5.23 13.42
C ARG A 42 -1.64 -4.68 13.97
N PHE A 43 -1.03 -3.73 13.27
CA PHE A 43 0.19 -3.06 13.74
C PHE A 43 -0.04 -2.39 15.10
N VAL A 44 -1.06 -1.54 15.23
CA VAL A 44 -1.36 -0.82 16.48
C VAL A 44 -1.70 -1.79 17.63
N ALA A 45 -2.38 -2.90 17.34
CA ALA A 45 -2.74 -3.91 18.34
C ALA A 45 -1.53 -4.68 18.90
N ALA A 46 -0.45 -4.81 18.12
CA ALA A 46 0.77 -5.49 18.54
C ALA A 46 1.75 -4.60 19.32
N LEU A 47 1.47 -3.30 19.42
CA LEU A 47 2.34 -2.37 20.15
C LEU A 47 2.12 -2.50 21.66
N SER A 48 3.22 -2.53 22.41
CA SER A 48 3.17 -2.27 23.85
C SER A 48 2.61 -0.86 24.14
N PRO A 49 2.11 -0.60 25.36
CA PRO A 49 1.66 0.74 25.73
C PRO A 49 2.70 1.84 25.48
N GLN A 50 3.98 1.53 25.70
CA GLN A 50 5.10 2.45 25.48
C GLN A 50 5.36 2.70 23.99
N GLU A 51 5.35 1.66 23.16
CA GLU A 51 5.48 1.79 21.71
C GLU A 51 4.28 2.54 21.11
N ARG A 52 3.06 2.24 21.55
CA ARG A 52 1.83 2.87 21.08
C ARG A 52 1.81 4.37 21.36
N ALA A 53 2.31 4.79 22.52
CA ALA A 53 2.42 6.20 22.88
C ALA A 53 3.35 6.99 21.94
N LYS A 54 4.34 6.33 21.31
CA LYS A 54 5.22 6.94 20.30
C LYS A 54 4.65 6.85 18.88
N ALA A 55 3.99 5.74 18.55
CA ALA A 55 3.55 5.43 17.19
C ALA A 55 2.22 6.08 16.78
N VAL A 56 1.29 6.27 17.73
CA VAL A 56 -0.06 6.78 17.46
C VAL A 56 -0.13 8.25 17.85
N LEU A 57 -0.13 9.13 16.86
CA LEU A 57 -0.24 10.58 17.04
C LEU A 57 -1.66 11.06 16.75
N SER A 58 -2.04 12.21 17.32
CA SER A 58 -3.32 12.86 17.00
C SER A 58 -3.36 13.25 15.52
N PHE A 59 -4.54 13.13 14.91
CA PHE A 59 -4.73 13.57 13.52
C PHE A 59 -4.52 15.08 13.34
N ASP A 60 -4.79 15.85 14.40
CA ASP A 60 -4.61 17.30 14.45
C ASP A 60 -3.24 17.71 14.99
N ASP A 61 -2.28 16.78 15.11
CA ASP A 61 -0.91 17.11 15.52
C ASP A 61 -0.29 18.11 14.52
N PRO A 62 0.25 19.25 14.98
CA PRO A 62 0.82 20.27 14.10
C PRO A 62 1.96 19.75 13.22
N ASP A 63 2.63 18.67 13.62
CA ASP A 63 3.68 18.01 12.85
C ASP A 63 3.17 17.41 11.55
N ARG A 64 1.87 17.14 11.43
CA ARG A 64 1.25 16.61 10.20
C ARG A 64 1.45 17.53 8.99
N HIS A 65 1.57 18.83 9.23
CA HIS A 65 1.81 19.83 8.20
C HIS A 65 3.30 20.19 8.06
N ARG A 66 4.16 19.58 8.87
CA ARG A 66 5.58 19.90 8.90
C ARG A 66 6.34 19.03 7.92
N TRP A 67 6.83 19.65 6.85
CA TRP A 67 7.66 18.99 5.85
C TRP A 67 8.98 19.73 5.67
N HIS A 68 10.05 19.15 6.21
CA HIS A 68 11.41 19.67 6.08
C HIS A 68 12.45 18.55 6.14
N TYR A 69 13.61 18.77 5.53
CA TYR A 69 14.77 17.88 5.65
C TYR A 69 15.89 18.59 6.42
N VAL A 70 15.75 18.61 7.75
CA VAL A 70 16.71 19.22 8.66
C VAL A 70 17.23 18.15 9.64
N PRO A 71 18.46 18.31 10.16
CA PRO A 71 19.02 17.47 11.21
C PRO A 71 18.08 17.23 12.40
N THR A 72 18.13 16.01 12.94
CA THR A 72 17.26 15.54 14.03
C THR A 72 17.53 16.23 15.37
N GLU A 73 18.72 16.80 15.53
CA GLU A 73 19.13 17.58 16.71
C GLU A 73 18.44 18.94 16.74
N MET A 74 18.11 19.50 15.57
CA MET A 74 17.31 20.72 15.48
C MET A 74 15.82 20.42 15.65
N HIS A 75 15.36 19.33 15.03
CA HIS A 75 13.97 18.91 15.11
C HIS A 75 13.86 17.38 15.21
N ALA A 76 13.55 16.90 16.43
CA ALA A 76 13.36 15.48 16.68
C ALA A 76 12.21 14.91 15.84
N ARG A 77 12.41 13.72 15.26
CA ARG A 77 11.36 13.00 14.53
C ARG A 77 10.39 12.39 15.54
N LYS A 78 9.12 12.79 15.50
CA LYS A 78 8.04 12.07 16.21
C LYS A 78 7.77 10.73 15.53
N GLY A 79 7.25 9.78 16.30
CA GLY A 79 6.98 8.42 15.86
C GLY A 79 7.79 7.38 16.62
N LEU A 80 7.46 6.11 16.41
CA LEU A 80 8.24 4.98 16.89
C LEU A 80 9.32 4.61 15.85
N PRO A 81 10.62 4.76 16.15
CA PRO A 81 11.68 4.35 15.23
C PRO A 81 11.65 2.84 14.99
N VAL A 82 11.89 2.40 13.75
CA VAL A 82 11.90 0.96 13.40
C VAL A 82 12.91 0.16 14.22
N GLN A 83 14.04 0.78 14.58
CA GLN A 83 15.08 0.18 15.41
C GLN A 83 14.64 -0.06 16.87
N GLU A 84 13.65 0.70 17.36
CA GLU A 84 13.09 0.55 18.71
C GLU A 84 11.90 -0.42 18.75
N MET A 85 11.40 -0.87 17.59
CA MET A 85 10.26 -1.78 17.53
C MET A 85 10.63 -3.18 18.06
N SER A 86 9.72 -3.77 18.82
CA SER A 86 9.77 -5.17 19.21
C SER A 86 9.81 -6.11 18.00
N ALA A 87 10.26 -7.35 18.24
CA ALA A 87 10.28 -8.40 17.22
C ALA A 87 8.86 -8.73 16.69
N GLU A 88 7.82 -8.48 17.49
CA GLU A 88 6.42 -8.69 17.11
C GLU A 88 5.86 -7.52 16.28
N ALA A 89 6.16 -6.27 16.67
CA ALA A 89 5.64 -5.09 15.99
C ALA A 89 6.30 -4.82 14.62
N ARG A 90 7.61 -5.04 14.51
CA ARG A 90 8.38 -4.73 13.29
C ARG A 90 7.82 -5.40 12.03
N PRO A 91 7.57 -6.72 11.96
CA PRO A 91 7.01 -7.33 10.75
C PRO A 91 5.63 -6.78 10.38
N LEU A 92 4.82 -6.36 11.36
CA LEU A 92 3.51 -5.75 11.11
C LEU A 92 3.63 -4.31 10.57
N ALA A 93 4.64 -3.56 10.99
CA ALA A 93 4.97 -2.28 10.38
C ALA A 93 5.37 -2.44 8.91
N HIS A 94 6.15 -3.48 8.59
CA HIS A 94 6.51 -3.82 7.21
C HIS A 94 5.29 -4.26 6.38
N ALA A 95 4.36 -5.02 6.95
CA ALA A 95 3.12 -5.39 6.28
C ALA A 95 2.26 -4.15 5.96
N LEU A 96 2.15 -3.21 6.89
CA LEU A 96 1.48 -1.92 6.65
C LEU A 96 2.19 -1.10 5.56
N LEU A 97 3.53 -1.05 5.57
CA LEU A 97 4.26 -0.37 4.50
C LEU A 97 4.00 -1.02 3.14
N HIS A 98 4.07 -2.36 3.06
CA HIS A 98 3.90 -3.13 1.83
C HIS A 98 2.54 -2.89 1.16
N CYS A 99 1.45 -2.80 1.94
CA CYS A 99 0.12 -2.55 1.36
C CYS A 99 -0.07 -1.11 0.83
N GLY A 100 0.74 -0.14 1.26
CA GLY A 100 0.64 1.25 0.83
C GLY A 100 1.49 1.63 -0.38
N VAL A 101 2.36 0.75 -0.85
CA VAL A 101 3.30 1.03 -1.94
C VAL A 101 3.38 -0.14 -2.93
N SER A 102 3.92 0.10 -4.13
CA SER A 102 4.22 -1.01 -5.06
C SER A 102 5.34 -1.90 -4.52
N GLN A 103 5.46 -3.12 -5.04
CA GLN A 103 6.57 -4.02 -4.68
C GLN A 103 7.95 -3.37 -4.84
N GLY A 104 8.17 -2.60 -5.91
CA GLY A 104 9.42 -1.86 -6.11
C GLY A 104 9.61 -0.72 -5.10
N GLY A 105 8.51 -0.06 -4.70
CA GLY A 105 8.52 0.93 -3.63
C GLY A 105 8.89 0.32 -2.27
N TYR A 106 8.33 -0.84 -1.96
CA TYR A 106 8.64 -1.58 -0.73
C TYR A 106 10.13 -1.96 -0.68
N LEU A 107 10.65 -2.59 -1.73
CA LEU A 107 12.08 -2.97 -1.81
C LEU A 107 13.00 -1.77 -1.60
N LYS A 108 12.70 -0.65 -2.28
CA LYS A 108 13.46 0.59 -2.12
C LYS A 108 13.43 1.12 -0.69
N ALA A 109 12.26 1.17 -0.07
CA ALA A 109 12.12 1.63 1.32
C ALA A 109 12.92 0.74 2.28
N THR A 110 12.82 -0.58 2.15
CA THR A 110 13.54 -1.54 3.01
C THR A 110 15.05 -1.60 2.81
N THR A 111 15.58 -1.00 1.74
CA THR A 111 17.04 -0.90 1.55
C THR A 111 17.64 0.28 2.34
N ILE A 112 16.81 1.23 2.78
CA ILE A 112 17.22 2.43 3.51
C ILE A 112 17.00 2.27 5.03
N ILE A 113 16.06 1.40 5.43
CA ILE A 113 15.59 1.20 6.81
C ILE A 113 16.45 0.16 7.53
#